data_AF-K9UD88-F1
#
_entry.id   AF-K9UD88-F1
#
_cell.length_a   1.000
_cell.length_b   1.000
_cell.length_c   1.000
_cell.angle_alpha   90.00
_cell.angle_beta   90.00
_cell.angle_gamma   90.00
#
_symmetry.space_group_name_H-M   'P 1'
#
loop_
_entity.id
_entity.type
_entity.pdbx_description
1 polymer ?
#
loop_
_entity_poly.entity_id
_entity_poly.type
_entity_poly.pdbx_seq_one_letter_code
_entity_poly.pdbx_strand_id
1 'polypeptide(L)'
;MNQGKKGRPRKDPDRIVVPPSVEQPDRPLTEKECKAKYKKLQLYYYFTIGREYLNSSTLAHYERVKILKKLEILDKLNIPHVLGGEKILSPENLTDWFENLYRYRFELTRLRIGITRKTRLACAAQRVVRLFGLDIIYFDRVVENGRLEYRYRGASFHADADRCILNEWLERDRQAAIAERTRHE
;
A
#
# COMPACT_ATOMS: atom_id res chain seq x y z
N MET A 1 44.45 30.13 -8.19
CA MET A 1 43.22 30.85 -7.83
C MET A 1 42.12 29.84 -7.52
N ASN A 2 41.80 29.63 -6.24
CA ASN A 2 40.79 28.67 -5.77
C ASN A 2 39.40 29.33 -5.75
N GLN A 3 38.45 28.83 -6.54
CA GLN A 3 37.05 29.25 -6.41
C GLN A 3 36.28 28.26 -5.54
N GLY A 4 35.95 28.70 -4.32
CA GLY A 4 35.16 27.97 -3.34
C GLY A 4 33.71 27.77 -3.80
N LYS A 5 33.19 26.55 -3.60
CA LYS A 5 31.79 26.21 -3.86
C LYS A 5 30.88 26.93 -2.86
N LYS A 6 30.02 27.82 -3.36
CA LYS A 6 28.94 28.45 -2.58
C LYS A 6 27.98 27.37 -2.06
N GLY A 7 27.92 27.20 -0.75
CA GLY A 7 26.96 26.32 -0.07
C GLY A 7 25.53 26.82 -0.26
N ARG A 8 24.59 25.89 -0.48
CA ARG A 8 23.15 26.20 -0.47
C ARG A 8 22.74 26.71 0.91
N PRO A 9 21.84 27.72 1.01
CA PRO A 9 21.37 28.22 2.30
C PRO A 9 20.67 27.11 3.09
N ARG A 10 20.95 27.05 4.39
CA ARG A 10 20.27 26.14 5.34
C ARG A 10 18.78 26.52 5.42
N LYS A 11 17.90 25.52 5.30
CA LYS A 11 16.46 25.67 5.57
C LYS A 11 16.28 26.04 7.05
N ASP A 12 15.45 27.04 7.30
CA ASP A 12 15.05 27.49 8.64
C ASP A 12 14.58 26.32 9.53
N PRO A 13 15.08 26.20 10.76
CA PRO A 13 14.69 25.14 11.69
C PRO A 13 13.25 25.29 12.20
N ASP A 14 12.65 26.49 12.08
CA ASP A 14 11.31 26.81 12.57
C ASP A 14 10.21 26.71 11.51
N ARG A 15 10.54 26.21 10.31
CA ARG A 15 9.51 25.93 9.31
C ARG A 15 8.71 24.71 9.78
N ILE A 16 7.57 24.97 10.42
CA ILE A 16 6.52 23.98 10.67
C ILE A 16 6.23 23.29 9.35
N VAL A 17 6.70 22.04 9.22
CA VAL A 17 6.32 21.17 8.11
C VAL A 17 4.89 20.78 8.41
N VAL A 18 3.95 21.58 7.90
CA VAL A 18 2.55 21.17 7.83
C VAL A 18 2.58 19.82 7.10
N PRO A 19 2.12 18.72 7.73
CA PRO A 19 2.01 17.46 7.01
C PRO A 19 1.19 17.75 5.75
N PRO A 20 1.56 17.20 4.58
CA PRO A 20 0.72 17.35 3.42
C PRO A 20 -0.66 16.83 3.82
N SER A 21 -1.62 17.75 3.93
CA SER A 21 -3.03 17.40 3.92
C SER A 21 -3.18 16.47 2.73
N VAL A 22 -3.78 15.29 2.96
CA VAL A 22 -4.09 14.38 1.87
C VAL A 22 -5.06 15.12 0.98
N GLU A 23 -4.51 15.84 0.00
CA GLU A 23 -5.27 16.58 -1.00
C GLU A 23 -6.12 15.53 -1.71
N GLN A 24 -7.43 15.57 -1.42
CA GLN A 24 -8.37 15.09 -2.41
C GLN A 24 -8.02 15.84 -3.69
N PRO A 25 -7.88 15.15 -4.83
CA PRO A 25 -7.48 15.83 -6.05
C PRO A 25 -8.53 16.92 -6.34
N ASP A 26 -8.10 18.18 -6.34
CA ASP A 26 -8.92 19.36 -6.69
C ASP A 26 -9.54 19.25 -8.10
N ARG A 27 -9.11 18.25 -8.87
CA ARG A 27 -9.64 17.90 -10.18
C ARG A 27 -10.28 16.50 -10.15
N PRO A 28 -11.38 16.29 -10.89
CA PRO A 28 -11.93 14.95 -11.09
C PRO A 28 -10.86 14.03 -11.71
N LEU A 29 -10.81 12.80 -11.21
CA LEU A 29 -9.91 11.78 -11.74
C LEU A 29 -10.25 11.49 -13.21
N THR A 30 -9.22 11.32 -14.04
CA THR A 30 -9.41 10.84 -15.40
C THR A 30 -9.89 9.38 -15.40
N GLU A 31 -10.57 8.94 -16.47
CA GLU A 31 -11.04 7.56 -16.60
C GLU A 31 -9.90 6.53 -16.41
N LYS A 32 -8.70 6.87 -16.90
CA LYS A 32 -7.49 6.05 -16.74
C LYS A 32 -7.04 5.95 -15.29
N GLU A 33 -7.09 7.04 -14.54
CA GLU A 33 -6.76 7.08 -13.11
C GLU A 33 -7.79 6.30 -12.29
N CYS A 34 -9.09 6.45 -12.60
CA CYS A 34 -10.17 5.66 -12.00
C CYS A 34 -9.95 4.17 -12.21
N LYS A 35 -9.66 3.75 -13.45
CA LYS A 35 -9.39 2.34 -13.78
C LYS A 35 -8.15 1.81 -13.08
N ALA A 36 -7.11 2.63 -12.94
CA ALA A 36 -5.90 2.26 -12.20
C ALA A 36 -6.18 2.11 -10.70
N LYS A 37 -6.96 3.03 -10.11
CA LYS A 37 -7.39 2.96 -8.71
C LYS A 37 -8.24 1.71 -8.45
N TYR A 38 -9.23 1.44 -9.29
CA TYR A 38 -10.08 0.25 -9.21
C TYR A 38 -9.26 -1.04 -9.22
N LYS A 39 -8.27 -1.16 -10.12
CA LYS A 39 -7.37 -2.34 -10.16
C LYS A 39 -6.54 -2.53 -8.89
N LYS A 40 -6.14 -1.44 -8.23
CA LYS A 40 -5.37 -1.49 -6.99
C LYS A 40 -6.26 -1.90 -5.81
N LEU A 41 -7.46 -1.31 -5.71
CA LEU A 41 -8.48 -1.72 -4.73
C LEU A 41 -8.88 -3.18 -4.92
N GLN A 42 -9.01 -3.64 -6.17
CA GLN A 42 -9.32 -5.04 -6.47
C GLN A 42 -8.25 -5.99 -5.92
N LEU A 43 -6.97 -5.65 -6.07
CA LEU A 43 -5.90 -6.45 -5.49
C LEU A 43 -5.99 -6.47 -3.95
N TYR A 44 -6.32 -5.34 -3.33
CA TYR A 44 -6.52 -5.27 -1.87
C TYR A 44 -7.69 -6.15 -1.42
N TYR A 45 -8.83 -6.06 -2.10
CA TYR A 45 -10.02 -6.84 -1.82
C TYR A 45 -9.71 -8.33 -1.77
N TYR A 46 -9.13 -8.87 -2.84
CA TYR A 46 -8.77 -10.29 -2.89
C TYR A 46 -7.61 -10.67 -1.98
N PHE A 47 -6.78 -9.71 -1.54
CA PHE A 47 -5.74 -9.97 -0.57
C PHE A 47 -6.29 -10.10 0.86
N THR A 48 -7.36 -9.40 1.18
CA THR A 48 -7.86 -9.27 2.55
C THR A 48 -9.06 -10.15 2.85
N ILE A 49 -10.09 -10.11 2.01
CA ILE A 49 -11.39 -10.74 2.30
C ILE A 49 -11.88 -11.54 1.08
N GLY A 50 -11.71 -11.00 -0.11
CA GLY A 50 -12.25 -11.55 -1.35
C GLY A 50 -11.63 -12.87 -1.82
N ARG A 51 -10.53 -13.34 -1.20
CA ARG A 51 -9.73 -14.46 -1.73
C ARG A 51 -10.55 -15.73 -1.93
N GLU A 52 -11.44 -16.04 -0.99
CA GLU A 52 -12.30 -17.24 -1.04
C GLU A 52 -13.28 -17.22 -2.22
N TYR A 53 -13.72 -16.02 -2.63
CA TYR A 53 -14.64 -15.81 -3.74
C TYR A 53 -13.96 -15.74 -5.11
N LEU A 54 -12.62 -15.79 -5.15
CA LEU A 54 -11.89 -15.63 -6.40
C LEU A 54 -12.24 -16.73 -7.43
N ASN A 55 -12.61 -17.92 -6.96
CA ASN A 55 -13.02 -19.05 -7.80
C ASN A 55 -14.44 -18.88 -8.40
N SER A 56 -15.37 -18.30 -7.64
CA SER A 56 -16.74 -18.01 -8.08
C SER A 56 -16.88 -16.64 -8.76
N SER A 57 -15.82 -15.83 -8.75
CA SER A 57 -15.82 -14.51 -9.42
C SER A 57 -16.05 -14.62 -10.93
N THR A 58 -16.78 -13.65 -11.49
CA THR A 58 -17.00 -13.51 -12.94
C THR A 58 -15.77 -13.03 -13.72
N LEU A 59 -14.60 -12.97 -13.08
CA LEU A 59 -13.36 -12.55 -13.72
C LEU A 59 -12.93 -13.55 -14.80
N ALA A 60 -12.40 -13.02 -15.90
CA ALA A 60 -11.79 -13.85 -16.93
C ALA A 60 -10.61 -14.67 -16.34
N HIS A 61 -10.43 -15.90 -16.82
CA HIS A 61 -9.43 -16.84 -16.30
C HIS A 61 -8.02 -16.23 -16.22
N TYR A 62 -7.60 -15.50 -17.26
CA TYR A 62 -6.28 -14.87 -17.29
C TYR A 62 -6.10 -13.79 -16.20
N GLU A 63 -7.17 -13.05 -15.85
CA GLU A 63 -7.14 -12.04 -14.78
C GLU A 63 -7.05 -12.70 -13.42
N ARG A 64 -7.81 -13.78 -13.22
CA ARG A 64 -7.79 -14.60 -12.01
C ARG A 64 -6.39 -15.15 -11.74
N VAL A 65 -5.77 -15.78 -12.75
CA VAL A 65 -4.39 -16.29 -12.67
C VAL A 65 -3.40 -15.17 -12.33
N LYS A 66 -3.58 -13.99 -12.89
CA LYS A 66 -2.73 -12.83 -12.61
C LYS A 66 -2.89 -12.32 -11.18
N ILE A 67 -4.10 -12.32 -10.63
CA ILE A 67 -4.37 -11.95 -9.24
C ILE A 67 -3.74 -12.99 -8.30
N LEU A 68 -3.98 -14.29 -8.52
CA LEU A 68 -3.40 -15.39 -7.73
C LEU A 68 -1.88 -15.29 -7.63
N LYS A 69 -1.17 -15.10 -8.74
CA LYS A 69 0.29 -14.94 -8.73
C LYS A 69 0.78 -13.73 -7.92
N LYS A 70 0.00 -12.64 -7.89
CA LYS A 70 0.34 -11.48 -7.05
C LYS A 70 0.09 -11.78 -5.58
N LEU A 71 -1.03 -12.42 -5.29
CA LEU A 71 -1.45 -12.82 -3.95
C LEU A 71 -0.43 -13.77 -3.30
N GLU A 72 0.08 -14.76 -4.04
CA GLU A 72 1.16 -15.65 -3.59
C GLU A 72 2.43 -14.89 -3.17
N ILE A 73 2.80 -13.85 -3.94
CA ILE A 73 3.96 -13.02 -3.60
C ILE A 73 3.65 -12.22 -2.33
N LEU A 74 2.46 -11.60 -2.24
CA LEU A 74 2.06 -10.78 -1.10
C LEU A 74 2.01 -11.58 0.21
N ASP A 75 1.60 -12.84 0.19
CA ASP A 75 1.56 -13.70 1.38
C ASP A 75 2.93 -13.87 2.03
N LYS A 76 4.00 -13.94 1.22
CA LYS A 76 5.38 -14.08 1.73
C LYS A 76 5.89 -12.83 2.46
N LEU A 77 5.27 -11.68 2.23
CA LEU A 77 5.81 -10.37 2.62
C LEU A 77 5.27 -9.85 3.95
N ASN A 78 4.34 -10.58 4.59
CA ASN A 78 3.67 -10.15 5.82
C ASN A 78 3.15 -8.69 5.71
N ILE A 79 2.47 -8.40 4.61
CA ILE A 79 1.92 -7.08 4.27
C ILE A 79 1.01 -6.49 5.35
N PRO A 80 0.20 -7.28 6.10
CA PRO A 80 -0.59 -6.74 7.21
C PRO A 80 0.26 -5.97 8.22
N HIS A 81 1.58 -6.19 8.25
CA HIS A 81 2.48 -5.44 9.09
C HIS A 81 2.49 -3.92 8.84
N VAL A 82 2.20 -3.48 7.60
CA VAL A 82 2.22 -2.05 7.22
C VAL A 82 0.83 -1.46 6.95
N LEU A 83 -0.23 -2.22 7.24
CA LEU A 83 -1.63 -1.79 7.12
C LEU A 83 -2.19 -1.40 8.49
N GLY A 84 -3.25 -0.57 8.47
CA GLY A 84 -3.99 -0.12 9.65
C GLY A 84 -3.59 1.28 10.13
N GLY A 85 -4.55 2.20 10.17
CA GLY A 85 -4.31 3.62 10.53
C GLY A 85 -3.85 3.84 11.98
N GLU A 86 -4.12 2.89 12.86
CA GLU A 86 -3.65 2.94 14.26
C GLU A 86 -2.26 2.34 14.46
N LYS A 87 -1.69 1.69 13.43
CA LYS A 87 -0.40 1.04 13.56
C LYS A 87 0.73 2.06 13.39
N ILE A 88 1.63 2.13 14.36
CA ILE A 88 2.81 2.99 14.28
C ILE A 88 3.97 2.21 13.65
N LEU A 89 4.48 2.75 12.54
CA LEU A 89 5.62 2.26 11.79
C LEU A 89 6.87 3.04 12.21
N SER A 90 7.62 2.48 13.15
CA SER A 90 8.96 2.95 13.55
C SER A 90 10.06 2.19 12.78
N PRO A 91 11.29 2.73 12.73
CA PRO A 91 12.43 2.00 12.17
C PRO A 91 12.65 0.62 12.82
N GLU A 92 12.51 0.53 14.14
CA GLU A 92 12.61 -0.72 14.89
C GLU A 92 11.61 -1.77 14.38
N ASN A 93 10.33 -1.40 14.26
CA ASN A 93 9.29 -2.31 13.81
C ASN A 93 9.40 -2.65 12.31
N LEU A 94 10.00 -1.78 11.49
CA LEU A 94 10.12 -1.98 10.04
C LEU A 94 11.39 -2.72 9.61
N THR A 95 12.40 -2.84 10.47
CA THR A 95 13.71 -3.39 10.09
C THR A 95 13.60 -4.86 9.69
N ASP A 96 13.05 -5.71 10.55
CA ASP A 96 12.89 -7.14 10.26
C ASP A 96 11.94 -7.40 9.09
N TRP A 97 10.87 -6.60 9.02
CA TRP A 97 9.94 -6.63 7.89
C TRP A 97 10.63 -6.29 6.57
N PHE A 98 11.51 -5.27 6.57
CA PHE A 98 12.29 -4.89 5.40
C PHE A 98 13.31 -5.94 5.00
N GLU A 99 13.96 -6.61 5.95
CA GLU A 99 14.87 -7.71 5.65
C GLU A 99 14.14 -8.89 4.99
N ASN A 100 12.93 -9.22 5.46
CA ASN A 100 12.07 -10.18 4.79
C ASN A 100 11.68 -9.70 3.37
N LEU A 101 11.28 -8.44 3.22
CA LEU A 101 10.96 -7.84 1.92
C LEU A 101 12.16 -7.92 0.96
N TYR A 102 13.38 -7.63 1.44
CA TYR A 102 14.60 -7.66 0.65
C TYR A 102 15.01 -9.08 0.24
N ARG A 103 14.73 -10.09 1.07
CA ARG A 103 14.93 -11.51 0.74
C ARG A 103 14.18 -11.87 -0.56
N TYR A 104 12.96 -11.38 -0.71
CA TYR A 104 12.10 -11.62 -1.88
C TYR A 104 12.18 -10.54 -2.98
N ARG A 105 13.23 -9.70 -2.98
CA ARG A 105 13.35 -8.53 -3.88
C ARG A 105 13.20 -8.83 -5.38
N PHE A 106 13.59 -10.03 -5.83
CA PHE A 106 13.45 -10.42 -7.24
C PHE A 106 12.00 -10.78 -7.58
N GLU A 107 11.25 -11.38 -6.65
CA GLU A 107 9.83 -11.66 -6.83
C GLU A 107 9.01 -10.36 -6.86
N LEU A 108 9.40 -9.35 -6.06
CA LEU A 108 8.78 -8.02 -6.04
C LEU A 108 8.77 -7.31 -7.40
N THR A 109 9.69 -7.65 -8.30
CA THR A 109 9.71 -7.09 -9.66
C THR A 109 8.42 -7.41 -10.43
N ARG A 110 7.78 -8.56 -10.14
CA ARG A 110 6.47 -8.94 -10.71
C ARG A 110 5.33 -8.05 -10.21
N LEU A 111 5.50 -7.44 -9.04
CA LEU A 111 4.61 -6.41 -8.49
C LEU A 111 5.01 -4.99 -8.94
N ARG A 112 6.03 -4.86 -9.80
CA ARG A 112 6.66 -3.58 -10.20
C ARG A 112 7.23 -2.80 -9.02
N ILE A 113 7.67 -3.52 -7.98
CA ILE A 113 8.38 -2.95 -6.84
C ILE A 113 9.86 -3.29 -6.98
N GLY A 114 10.70 -2.26 -7.00
CA GLY A 114 12.14 -2.41 -6.82
C GLY A 114 12.53 -2.07 -5.38
N ILE A 115 13.31 -2.94 -4.72
CA ILE A 115 13.90 -2.68 -3.40
C ILE A 115 15.40 -2.97 -3.47
N THR A 116 16.19 -2.06 -2.91
CA THR A 116 17.65 -2.19 -2.77
C THR A 116 18.04 -1.99 -1.29
N ARG A 117 19.25 -2.39 -0.89
CA ARG A 117 19.77 -2.14 0.46
C ARG A 117 19.79 -0.67 0.89
N LYS A 118 19.80 0.26 -0.08
CA LYS A 118 19.77 1.71 0.16
C LYS A 118 18.34 2.28 0.27
N THR A 119 17.32 1.45 0.05
CA THR A 119 15.93 1.89 0.13
C THR A 119 15.58 2.14 1.59
N ARG A 120 15.09 3.35 1.89
CA ARG A 120 14.62 3.69 3.24
C ARG A 120 13.41 2.86 3.63
N LEU A 121 13.30 2.48 4.90
CA LEU A 121 12.22 1.64 5.44
C LEU A 121 10.82 2.18 5.10
N ALA A 122 10.57 3.46 5.40
CA ALA A 122 9.30 4.12 5.07
C ALA A 122 9.03 4.15 3.56
N CYS A 123 10.04 4.34 2.72
CA CYS A 123 9.88 4.29 1.27
C CYS A 123 9.52 2.88 0.78
N ALA A 124 10.07 1.84 1.41
CA ALA A 124 9.72 0.46 1.10
C ALA A 124 8.26 0.17 1.49
N ALA A 125 7.86 0.54 2.72
CA ALA A 125 6.47 0.44 3.18
C ALA A 125 5.52 1.18 2.23
N GLN A 126 5.83 2.42 1.88
CA GLN A 126 5.05 3.25 0.96
C GLN A 126 4.89 2.62 -0.43
N ARG A 127 5.94 2.01 -0.99
CA ARG A 127 5.90 1.30 -2.29
C ARG A 127 4.96 0.10 -2.24
N VAL A 128 4.99 -0.62 -1.12
CA VAL A 128 4.16 -1.80 -0.90
C VAL A 128 2.68 -1.42 -0.78
N VAL A 129 2.33 -0.46 0.08
CA VAL A 129 0.93 -0.09 0.28
C VAL A 129 0.30 0.57 -0.96
N ARG A 130 1.11 1.19 -1.84
CA ARG A 130 0.67 1.73 -3.13
C ARG A 130 0.21 0.68 -4.13
N LEU A 131 0.53 -0.60 -3.92
CA LEU A 131 -0.07 -1.70 -4.69
C LEU A 131 -1.59 -1.77 -4.51
N PHE A 132 -2.06 -1.36 -3.34
CA PHE A 132 -3.46 -1.32 -2.96
C PHE A 132 -4.12 0.02 -3.20
N GLY A 133 -3.35 1.00 -3.69
CA GLY A 133 -3.84 2.37 -3.85
C GLY A 133 -3.95 3.11 -2.52
N LEU A 134 -3.18 2.67 -1.53
CA LEU A 134 -3.10 3.27 -0.21
C LEU A 134 -1.77 4.01 -0.03
N ASP A 135 -1.74 4.92 0.95
CA ASP A 135 -0.54 5.61 1.40
C ASP A 135 -0.37 5.51 2.92
N ILE A 136 0.88 5.45 3.38
CA ILE A 136 1.20 5.63 4.80
C ILE A 136 1.18 7.12 5.11
N ILE A 137 0.80 7.49 6.33
CA ILE A 137 0.63 8.89 6.72
C ILE A 137 1.71 9.25 7.73
N TYR A 138 2.35 10.40 7.57
CA TYR A 138 3.28 10.89 8.58
C TYR A 138 2.56 11.03 9.92
N PHE A 139 3.17 10.54 11.00
CA PHE A 139 2.61 10.64 12.33
C PHE A 139 3.33 11.74 13.12
N ASP A 140 4.58 11.48 13.48
CA ASP A 140 5.39 12.39 14.27
C ASP A 140 6.89 12.15 14.07
N ARG A 141 7.68 12.93 14.80
CA ARG A 141 9.13 12.78 14.92
C ARG A 141 9.47 12.62 16.38
N VAL A 142 10.32 11.66 16.70
CA VAL A 142 10.80 11.40 18.06
C VAL A 142 12.32 11.36 18.09
N VAL A 143 12.90 11.67 19.24
CA VAL A 143 14.32 11.46 19.48
C VAL A 143 14.46 10.16 20.27
N GLU A 144 14.90 9.11 19.62
CA GLU A 144 15.19 7.81 20.23
C GLU A 144 16.70 7.55 20.13
N ASN A 145 17.34 7.18 21.24
CA ASN A 145 18.78 6.94 21.32
C ASN A 145 19.65 8.10 20.77
N GLY A 146 19.21 9.35 20.99
CA GLY A 146 19.92 10.56 20.53
C GLY A 146 19.83 10.80 19.01
N ARG A 147 19.02 10.04 18.28
CA ARG A 147 18.78 10.22 16.84
C ARG A 147 17.33 10.64 16.60
N LEU A 148 17.16 11.56 15.65
CA LEU A 148 15.84 11.97 15.19
C LEU A 148 15.26 10.90 14.26
N GLU A 149 14.17 10.27 14.69
CA GLU A 149 13.46 9.25 13.93
C GLU A 149 12.06 9.73 13.52
N TYR A 150 11.64 9.32 12.33
CA TYR A 150 10.32 9.65 11.77
C TYR A 150 9.41 8.43 11.88
N ARG A 151 8.23 8.61 12.45
CA ARG A 151 7.22 7.55 12.55
C ARG A 151 6.05 7.85 11.64
N TYR A 152 5.46 6.79 11.13
CA TYR A 152 4.33 6.85 10.19
C TYR A 152 3.19 6.00 10.70
N ARG A 153 1.96 6.36 10.40
CA ARG A 153 0.80 5.49 10.54
C ARG A 153 0.73 4.51 9.38
N GLY A 154 0.31 3.29 9.68
CA GLY A 154 0.02 2.25 8.69
C GLY A 154 -1.05 2.71 7.71
N ALA A 155 -1.04 2.09 6.53
CA ALA A 155 -1.93 2.50 5.47
C ALA A 155 -3.39 2.11 5.77
N SER A 156 -4.30 3.06 5.58
CA SER A 156 -5.74 2.87 5.72
C SER A 156 -6.47 3.47 4.54
N PHE A 157 -7.74 3.11 4.33
CA PHE A 157 -8.53 3.64 3.24
C PHE A 157 -8.66 5.16 3.30
N HIS A 158 -8.53 5.78 2.14
CA HIS A 158 -8.50 7.23 2.02
C HIS A 158 -9.89 7.87 2.10
N ALA A 159 -10.96 7.15 1.78
CA ALA A 159 -12.31 7.69 1.74
C ALA A 159 -13.40 6.62 1.90
N ASP A 160 -14.61 7.07 2.24
CA ASP A 160 -15.82 6.23 2.28
C ASP A 160 -16.15 5.61 0.91
N ALA A 161 -15.87 6.33 -0.18
CA ALA A 161 -16.06 5.81 -1.54
C ALA A 161 -15.27 4.52 -1.80
N ASP A 162 -14.04 4.41 -1.28
CA ASP A 162 -13.25 3.19 -1.42
C ASP A 162 -13.89 2.03 -0.64
N ARG A 163 -14.45 2.33 0.54
CA ARG A 163 -15.19 1.35 1.35
C ARG A 163 -16.48 0.91 0.67
N CYS A 164 -17.21 1.82 0.04
CA CYS A 164 -18.42 1.50 -0.73
C CYS A 164 -18.11 0.50 -1.85
N ILE A 165 -17.08 0.74 -2.66
CA ILE A 165 -16.67 -0.16 -3.75
C ILE A 165 -16.33 -1.56 -3.20
N LEU A 166 -15.60 -1.64 -2.09
CA LEU A 166 -15.23 -2.91 -1.48
C LEU A 166 -16.45 -3.66 -0.93
N ASN A 167 -17.38 -2.95 -0.30
CA ASN A 167 -18.63 -3.53 0.19
C ASN A 167 -19.52 -4.02 -0.96
N GLU A 168 -19.60 -3.28 -2.07
CA GLU A 168 -20.31 -3.72 -3.28
C GLU A 168 -19.74 -5.02 -3.84
N TRP A 169 -18.41 -5.16 -3.92
CA TRP A 169 -17.80 -6.41 -4.37
C TRP A 169 -18.03 -7.56 -3.42
N LEU A 170 -17.95 -7.31 -2.11
CA LEU A 170 -18.24 -8.32 -1.10
C LEU A 170 -19.68 -8.84 -1.23
N GLU A 171 -20.64 -7.93 -1.39
CA GLU A 171 -22.05 -8.31 -1.54
C GLU A 171 -22.30 -9.04 -2.86
N ARG A 172 -21.72 -8.57 -3.96
CA ARG A 172 -21.76 -9.27 -5.26
C ARG A 172 -21.27 -10.71 -5.14
N ASP A 173 -20.12 -10.91 -4.49
CA ASP A 173 -19.51 -12.22 -4.36
C ASP A 173 -20.27 -13.14 -3.39
N ARG A 174 -20.84 -12.56 -2.33
CA ARG A 174 -21.76 -13.26 -1.42
C ARG A 174 -22.99 -13.78 -2.16
N GLN A 175 -23.61 -12.93 -2.99
CA GLN A 175 -24.77 -13.32 -3.79
C GLN A 175 -24.43 -14.42 -4.80
N ALA A 176 -23.28 -14.32 -5.46
CA ALA A 176 -22.80 -15.36 -6.37
C ALA A 176 -22.62 -16.71 -5.66
N ALA A 177 -22.05 -16.71 -4.45
CA ALA A 177 -21.85 -17.92 -3.65
C ALA A 177 -23.18 -18.55 -3.20
N ILE A 178 -24.18 -17.73 -2.84
CA ILE A 178 -25.53 -18.24 -2.51
C ILE A 178 -26.17 -18.88 -3.74
N ALA A 179 -26.14 -18.20 -4.89
CA ALA A 179 -26.72 -18.71 -6.13
C ALA A 179 -26.08 -20.02 -6.61
N GLU A 180 -24.78 -20.22 -6.37
CA GLU A 180 -24.09 -21.47 -6.67
C GLU A 180 -24.57 -22.62 -5.78
N ARG A 181 -24.75 -22.38 -4.47
CA ARG A 181 -25.28 -23.39 -3.54
C ARG A 181 -26.70 -23.84 -3.92
N THR A 182 -27.59 -22.90 -4.23
CA THR A 182 -28.98 -23.19 -4.62
C THR A 182 -29.11 -23.94 -5.95
N ARG A 183 -28.09 -23.92 -6.82
CA ARG A 183 -28.09 -24.70 -8.08
C ARG A 183 -27.66 -26.16 -7.89
N HIS A 184 -27.09 -26.49 -6.73
CA HIS A 184 -26.57 -27.82 -6.40
C HIS A 184 -27.46 -28.57 -5.39
N GLU A 185 -28.59 -27.97 -5.00
CA GLU A 185 -29.69 -28.58 -4.25
C GLU A 185 -30.83 -28.97 -5.21
#